data_AF-A0A3D0U1S7-F1
#
_entry.id   AF-A0A3D0U1S7-F1
#
_cell.length_a   1.000
_cell.length_b   1.000
_cell.length_c   1.000
_cell.angle_alpha   90.00
_cell.angle_beta   90.00
_cell.angle_gamma   90.00
#
_symmetry.space_group_name_H-M   'P 1'
#
loop_
_entity.id
_entity.type
_entity.pdbx_description
1 polymer ?
#
loop_
_entity_poly.entity_id
_entity_poly.type
_entity_poly.pdbx_seq_one_letter_code
_entity_poly.pdbx_strand_id
1 'polypeptide(L)'
;MQAFPAREDVRQWWLNRLPAPDQAAVCGVRFDPNNPGQYQLASFENRNALNSTAGFILTHYQACGTCSTLQDLAVYGSLDLTIMAKTCSKRLGFNNKKSCMQEIGFTEACAESWAYNADKTTQSCLVLCVQEYGLIPLLTGTESSDNTNNGELNQCLQCDEMMAGPGFQYAAGRTRRNSGIESEIERPDEQVYEVRHDYF
;
A
#
# COMPACT_ATOMS: atom_id res chain seq x y z
N MET A 1 -25.93 -7.40 -2.85
CA MET A 1 -24.91 -6.44 -2.38
C MET A 1 -24.10 -7.14 -1.30
N GLN A 2 -22.86 -7.51 -1.59
CA GLN A 2 -21.97 -8.09 -0.59
C GLN A 2 -21.56 -6.94 0.36
N ALA A 3 -21.75 -7.11 1.67
CA ALA A 3 -21.35 -6.11 2.64
C ALA A 3 -19.83 -5.90 2.55
N PHE A 4 -19.38 -4.64 2.60
CA PHE A 4 -17.97 -4.28 2.66
C PHE A 4 -17.30 -5.02 3.83
N PRO A 5 -16.41 -5.99 3.58
CA PRO A 5 -15.98 -6.98 4.57
C PRO A 5 -14.86 -6.41 5.47
N ALA A 6 -15.07 -5.23 6.03
CA ALA A 6 -14.10 -4.57 6.89
C ALA A 6 -14.67 -4.32 8.28
N ARG A 7 -13.77 -4.14 9.25
CA ARG A 7 -14.12 -3.61 10.57
C ARG A 7 -14.80 -2.25 10.41
N GLU A 8 -15.64 -1.89 11.38
CA GLU A 8 -16.43 -0.66 11.32
C GLU A 8 -15.57 0.60 11.15
N ASP A 9 -14.45 0.68 11.88
CA ASP A 9 -13.49 1.78 11.78
C ASP A 9 -12.88 1.91 10.38
N VAL A 10 -12.45 0.80 9.77
CA VAL A 10 -11.93 0.77 8.39
C VAL A 10 -13.02 1.18 7.40
N ARG A 11 -14.25 0.69 7.59
CA ARG A 11 -15.39 1.04 6.73
C ARG A 11 -15.70 2.53 6.81
N GLN A 12 -15.79 3.09 8.02
CA GLN A 12 -16.05 4.51 8.21
C GLN A 12 -14.92 5.36 7.61
N TRP A 13 -13.66 4.96 7.80
CA TRP A 13 -12.54 5.63 7.13
C TRP A 13 -12.67 5.58 5.61
N TRP A 14 -12.95 4.42 5.03
CA TRP A 14 -13.05 4.24 3.58
C TRP A 14 -14.16 5.10 2.96
N LEU A 15 -15.31 5.19 3.63
CA LEU A 15 -16.46 5.98 3.17
C LEU A 15 -16.25 7.49 3.29
N ASN A 16 -15.44 7.94 4.27
CA ASN A 16 -15.27 9.35 4.58
C ASN A 16 -13.93 9.94 4.10
N ARG A 17 -13.05 9.14 3.49
CA ARG A 17 -11.77 9.64 2.99
C ARG A 17 -11.99 10.61 1.84
N LEU A 18 -11.24 11.70 1.86
CA LEU A 18 -11.23 12.69 0.79
C LEU A 18 -10.03 12.40 -0.13
N PRO A 19 -10.24 12.06 -1.41
CA PRO A 19 -9.17 11.72 -2.34
C PRO A 19 -8.59 12.94 -3.06
N ALA A 20 -9.20 14.12 -2.91
CA ALA A 20 -8.70 15.34 -3.55
C ALA A 20 -7.38 15.78 -2.88
N PRO A 21 -6.30 16.09 -3.62
CA PRO A 21 -4.99 16.41 -3.03
C PRO A 21 -4.96 17.57 -2.03
N ASP A 22 -5.88 18.52 -2.13
CA ASP A 22 -6.01 19.65 -1.21
C ASP A 22 -6.77 19.29 0.09
N GLN A 23 -7.52 18.18 0.09
CA GLN A 23 -8.37 17.73 1.19
C GLN A 23 -7.91 16.43 1.84
N ALA A 24 -7.14 15.62 1.12
CA ALA A 24 -6.65 14.34 1.59
C ALA A 24 -5.70 14.52 2.77
N ALA A 25 -5.86 13.70 3.82
CA ALA A 25 -4.89 13.58 4.88
C ALA A 25 -3.50 13.28 4.31
N VAL A 26 -2.45 13.65 5.03
CA VAL A 26 -1.06 13.44 4.59
C VAL A 26 -0.16 13.00 5.74
N CYS A 27 0.91 12.30 5.42
CA CYS A 27 2.00 12.01 6.35
C CYS A 27 3.18 12.91 6.01
N GLY A 28 3.70 13.60 7.01
CA GLY A 28 4.89 14.42 6.91
C GLY A 28 6.08 13.81 7.65
N VAL A 29 7.28 14.06 7.13
CA VAL A 29 8.55 13.74 7.77
C VAL A 29 9.28 15.02 8.18
N ARG A 30 9.90 15.02 9.37
CA ARG A 30 10.82 16.08 9.82
C ARG A 30 12.10 15.45 10.35
N PHE A 31 13.24 15.85 9.80
CA PHE A 31 14.55 15.39 10.23
C PHE A 31 15.04 16.15 11.46
N ASP A 32 15.76 15.46 12.35
CA ASP A 32 16.43 16.11 13.47
C ASP A 32 17.69 16.83 12.97
N PRO A 33 17.79 18.17 13.09
CA PRO A 33 18.96 18.91 12.62
C PRO A 33 20.23 18.58 13.40
N ASN A 34 20.12 18.02 14.61
CA ASN A 34 21.26 17.71 15.47
C ASN A 34 21.68 16.23 15.40
N ASN A 35 20.84 15.35 14.87
CA ASN A 35 21.11 13.91 14.81
C ASN A 35 20.85 13.37 13.39
N PRO A 36 21.88 13.35 12.53
CA PRO A 36 21.77 12.79 11.18
C PRO A 36 21.23 11.35 11.24
N GLY A 37 20.17 11.09 10.47
CA GLY A 37 19.49 9.79 10.43
C GLY A 37 18.30 9.65 11.38
N GLN A 38 18.08 10.60 12.30
CA GLN A 38 16.86 10.65 13.11
C GLN A 38 15.80 11.52 12.43
N TYR A 39 14.55 11.06 12.49
CA TYR A 39 13.41 11.76 11.96
C TYR A 39 12.15 11.44 12.76
N GLN A 40 11.14 12.28 12.60
CA GLN A 40 9.81 12.06 13.13
C GLN A 40 8.78 12.06 11.99
N LEU A 41 7.75 11.26 12.15
CA LEU A 41 6.59 11.23 11.27
C LEU A 41 5.38 11.82 12.00
N ALA A 42 4.52 12.53 11.27
CA ALA A 42 3.25 13.00 11.80
C ALA A 42 2.17 13.03 10.72
N SER A 43 0.95 12.69 11.12
CA SER A 43 -0.24 12.80 10.29
C SER A 43 -0.80 14.21 10.36
N PHE A 44 -1.27 14.72 9.22
CA PHE A 44 -1.94 16.01 9.09
C PHE A 44 -3.27 15.82 8.37
N GLU A 45 -4.25 16.65 8.69
CA GLU A 45 -5.59 16.60 8.09
C GLU A 45 -5.55 16.82 6.57
N ASN A 46 -4.61 17.65 6.09
CA ASN A 46 -4.40 17.91 4.67
C ASN A 46 -3.03 18.56 4.41
N ARG A 47 -2.73 18.79 3.13
CA ARG A 47 -1.46 19.40 2.70
C ARG A 47 -1.25 20.82 3.23
N ASN A 48 -2.31 21.60 3.43
CA ASN A 48 -2.21 22.95 3.98
C ASN A 48 -1.78 22.93 5.46
N ALA A 49 -2.35 22.02 6.25
CA ALA A 49 -1.96 21.82 7.64
C ALA A 49 -0.49 21.38 7.77
N LEU A 50 -0.02 20.49 6.89
CA LEU A 50 1.39 20.10 6.82
C LEU A 50 2.29 21.30 6.49
N ASN A 51 1.97 22.05 5.42
CA ASN A 51 2.77 23.19 4.97
C ASN A 51 2.83 24.33 6.01
N SER A 52 1.83 24.42 6.89
CA SER A 52 1.77 25.39 7.98
C SER A 52 2.60 24.95 9.21
N THR A 53 3.13 23.73 9.22
CA THR A 53 3.89 23.17 10.34
C THR A 53 5.39 23.17 10.03
N ALA A 54 6.16 23.95 10.80
CA ALA A 54 7.57 24.16 10.54
C ALA A 54 8.41 22.87 10.55
N GLY A 55 9.20 22.69 9.49
CA GLY A 55 10.19 21.62 9.33
C GLY A 55 9.63 20.29 8.82
N PHE A 56 8.32 20.15 8.64
CA PHE A 56 7.75 18.96 8.02
C PHE A 56 7.73 19.06 6.49
N ILE A 57 8.04 17.95 5.84
CA ILE A 57 8.05 17.77 4.40
C ILE A 57 7.05 16.65 4.07
N LEU A 58 6.29 16.76 2.98
CA LEU A 58 5.40 15.68 2.57
C LEU A 58 6.21 14.40 2.31
N THR A 59 5.73 13.27 2.86
CA THR A 59 6.25 11.95 2.48
C THR A 59 5.24 11.07 1.76
N HIS A 60 3.95 11.15 2.06
CA HIS A 60 2.92 10.53 1.23
C HIS A 60 1.55 11.11 1.57
N TYR A 61 0.59 10.91 0.68
CA TYR A 61 -0.82 11.14 0.94
C TYR A 61 -1.40 10.00 1.80
N GLN A 62 -2.47 10.30 2.51
CA GLN A 62 -3.00 9.60 3.68
C GLN A 62 -2.19 9.82 4.98
N ALA A 63 -2.87 9.74 6.12
CA ALA A 63 -2.26 9.71 7.45
C ALA A 63 -1.16 8.64 7.55
N CYS A 64 -0.16 8.88 8.41
CA CYS A 64 0.90 7.92 8.66
C CYS A 64 0.33 6.60 9.20
N GLY A 65 0.93 5.48 8.79
CA GLY A 65 0.58 4.13 9.20
C GLY A 65 1.82 3.26 9.36
N THR A 66 1.61 1.95 9.36
CA THR A 66 2.65 0.94 9.63
C THR A 66 3.75 0.90 8.57
N CYS A 67 3.51 1.41 7.36
CA CYS A 67 4.44 1.44 6.23
C CYS A 67 5.01 2.84 5.94
N SER A 68 4.85 3.80 6.85
CA SER A 68 5.24 5.20 6.62
C SER A 68 6.72 5.49 6.89
N THR A 69 7.49 4.55 7.44
CA THR A 69 8.91 4.77 7.76
C THR A 69 9.75 5.03 6.50
N LEU A 70 10.87 5.73 6.61
CA LEU A 70 11.76 5.92 5.45
C LEU A 70 12.42 4.61 4.99
N GLN A 71 12.51 3.61 5.88
CA GLN A 71 12.91 2.25 5.49
C GLN A 71 11.88 1.61 4.57
N ASP A 72 10.59 1.69 4.90
CA ASP A 72 9.54 1.13 4.05
C ASP A 72 9.45 1.89 2.72
N LEU A 73 9.68 3.21 2.72
CA LEU A 73 9.81 4.00 1.50
C LEU A 73 10.90 3.45 0.58
N ALA A 74 12.07 3.12 1.15
CA ALA A 74 13.18 2.54 0.41
C ALA A 74 12.77 1.26 -0.32
N VAL A 75 12.05 0.37 0.37
CA VAL A 75 11.56 -0.88 -0.23
C VAL A 75 10.58 -0.59 -1.37
N TYR A 76 9.63 0.33 -1.15
CA TYR A 76 8.68 0.75 -2.18
C TYR A 76 9.35 1.35 -3.42
N GLY A 77 10.46 2.08 -3.27
CA GLY A 77 11.16 2.73 -4.37
C GLY A 77 12.21 1.87 -5.08
N SER A 78 12.65 0.75 -4.49
CA SER A 78 13.82 0.00 -4.98
C SER A 78 13.54 -1.41 -5.51
N LEU A 79 12.44 -2.05 -5.10
CA LEU A 79 12.12 -3.42 -5.51
C LEU A 79 11.03 -3.45 -6.57
N ASP A 80 10.90 -4.56 -7.30
CA ASP A 80 9.65 -4.86 -8.00
C ASP A 80 8.73 -5.63 -7.05
N LEU A 81 7.73 -4.94 -6.48
CA LEU A 81 6.79 -5.57 -5.54
C LEU A 81 5.77 -6.46 -6.26
N THR A 82 5.58 -6.33 -7.57
CA THR A 82 4.76 -7.28 -8.31
C THR A 82 5.41 -8.65 -8.48
N ILE A 83 6.72 -8.76 -8.22
CA ILE A 83 7.42 -10.03 -8.11
C ILE A 83 7.63 -10.41 -6.64
N MET A 84 8.24 -9.53 -5.86
CA MET A 84 8.71 -9.87 -4.51
C MET A 84 7.56 -10.00 -3.51
N ALA A 85 6.62 -9.04 -3.49
CA ALA A 85 5.48 -9.12 -2.59
C ALA A 85 4.53 -10.27 -2.96
N LYS A 86 4.35 -10.57 -4.27
CA LYS A 86 3.60 -11.76 -4.71
C LYS A 86 4.25 -13.05 -4.24
N THR A 87 5.57 -13.17 -4.36
CA THR A 87 6.33 -14.33 -3.88
C THR A 87 6.13 -14.52 -2.37
N CYS A 88 6.24 -13.45 -1.59
CA CYS A 88 6.01 -13.52 -0.15
C CYS A 88 4.56 -13.82 0.22
N SER A 89 3.59 -13.32 -0.55
CA SER A 89 2.16 -13.54 -0.32
C SER A 89 1.73 -15.01 -0.47
N LYS A 90 2.55 -15.84 -1.13
CA LYS A 90 2.29 -17.27 -1.33
C LYS A 90 2.84 -18.16 -0.24
N ARG A 91 3.63 -17.63 0.68
CA ARG A 91 4.16 -18.41 1.80
C ARG A 91 3.01 -18.97 2.64
N LEU A 92 3.14 -20.24 3.04
CA LEU A 92 2.11 -20.91 3.82
C LEU A 92 2.05 -20.33 5.23
N GLY A 93 0.88 -19.84 5.63
CA GLY A 93 0.65 -19.28 6.96
C GLY A 93 1.15 -17.83 7.13
N PHE A 94 0.47 -17.08 8.00
CA PHE A 94 0.68 -15.66 8.22
C PHE A 94 2.14 -15.30 8.59
N ASN A 95 2.73 -16.02 9.55
CA ASN A 95 4.08 -15.72 10.04
C ASN A 95 5.15 -15.87 8.95
N ASN A 96 5.01 -16.84 8.04
CA ASN A 96 5.96 -17.02 6.94
C ASN A 96 5.81 -15.91 5.88
N LYS A 97 4.59 -15.43 5.64
CA LYS A 97 4.36 -14.25 4.77
C LYS A 97 5.02 -13.01 5.39
N LYS A 98 4.77 -12.77 6.68
CA LYS A 98 5.36 -11.66 7.45
C LYS A 98 6.90 -11.74 7.48
N SER A 99 7.48 -12.90 7.74
CA SER A 99 8.94 -13.09 7.71
C SER A 99 9.51 -12.76 6.34
N CYS A 100 8.92 -13.28 5.27
CA CYS A 100 9.37 -13.00 3.91
C CYS A 100 9.30 -11.50 3.57
N MET A 101 8.24 -10.81 3.98
CA MET A 101 8.14 -9.35 3.78
C MET A 101 9.21 -8.56 4.55
N GLN A 102 9.60 -9.02 5.74
CA GLN A 102 10.73 -8.44 6.48
C GLN A 102 12.08 -8.74 5.81
N GLU A 103 12.24 -9.94 5.25
CA GLU A 103 13.46 -10.35 4.54
C GLU A 103 13.71 -9.51 3.28
N ILE A 104 12.66 -9.00 2.62
CA ILE A 104 12.79 -8.04 1.51
C ILE A 104 12.97 -6.58 1.98
N GLY A 105 13.01 -6.34 3.29
CA GLY A 105 13.44 -5.08 3.89
C GLY A 105 12.33 -4.24 4.55
N PHE A 106 11.06 -4.66 4.50
CA PHE A 106 10.01 -3.93 5.22
C PHE A 106 10.21 -4.00 6.73
N THR A 107 9.78 -2.96 7.44
CA THR A 107 9.68 -3.00 8.90
C THR A 107 8.68 -4.07 9.33
N GLU A 108 8.80 -4.55 10.57
CA GLU A 108 7.91 -5.58 11.10
C GLU A 108 6.42 -5.20 10.99
N ALA A 109 6.08 -3.96 11.31
CA ALA A 109 4.71 -3.45 11.27
C ALA A 109 4.16 -3.38 9.83
N CYS A 110 4.98 -2.94 8.87
CA CYS A 110 4.59 -2.90 7.47
C CYS A 110 4.44 -4.33 6.89
N ALA A 111 5.40 -5.21 7.19
CA ALA A 111 5.37 -6.60 6.80
C ALA A 111 4.13 -7.34 7.31
N GLU A 112 3.68 -7.03 8.52
CA GLU A 112 2.44 -7.54 9.08
C GLU A 112 1.20 -7.09 8.28
N SER A 113 1.19 -5.83 7.85
CA SER A 113 0.10 -5.27 7.04
C SER A 113 0.02 -5.95 5.67
N TRP A 114 1.18 -6.20 5.04
CA TRP A 114 1.28 -6.96 3.80
C TRP A 114 0.85 -8.43 3.96
N ALA A 115 1.27 -9.09 5.04
CA ALA A 115 0.86 -10.46 5.34
C ALA A 115 -0.66 -10.57 5.56
N TYR A 116 -1.24 -9.59 6.25
CA TYR A 116 -2.70 -9.49 6.41
C TYR A 116 -3.41 -9.29 5.08
N ASN A 117 -2.90 -8.40 4.21
CA ASN A 117 -3.45 -8.21 2.87
C ASN A 117 -3.51 -9.56 2.13
N ALA A 118 -2.37 -10.26 2.04
CA ALA A 118 -2.27 -11.55 1.35
C ALA A 118 -3.22 -12.63 1.92
N ASP A 119 -3.34 -12.73 3.25
CA ASP A 119 -4.27 -13.66 3.89
C ASP A 119 -5.73 -13.32 3.56
N LYS A 120 -6.09 -12.02 3.53
CA LYS A 120 -7.44 -11.58 3.18
C LYS A 120 -7.76 -11.80 1.71
N THR A 121 -6.83 -11.50 0.80
CA THR A 121 -6.97 -11.83 -0.62
C THR A 121 -7.18 -13.34 -0.80
N THR A 122 -6.42 -14.17 -0.10
CA THR A 122 -6.58 -15.63 -0.15
C THR A 122 -7.96 -16.06 0.35
N GLN A 123 -8.43 -15.50 1.47
CA GLN A 123 -9.73 -15.85 2.04
C GLN A 123 -10.92 -15.43 1.17
N SER A 124 -10.83 -14.28 0.50
CA SER A 124 -11.97 -13.67 -0.18
C SER A 124 -11.93 -13.76 -1.70
N CYS A 125 -10.74 -13.87 -2.30
CA CYS A 125 -10.53 -13.71 -3.74
C CYS A 125 -9.91 -14.94 -4.41
N LEU A 126 -9.50 -15.97 -3.67
CA LEU A 126 -8.79 -17.13 -4.23
C LEU A 126 -9.49 -17.74 -5.46
N VAL A 127 -10.81 -17.90 -5.42
CA VAL A 127 -11.57 -18.47 -6.54
C VAL A 127 -11.47 -17.60 -7.78
N LEU A 128 -11.66 -16.28 -7.64
CA LEU A 128 -11.54 -15.33 -8.76
C LEU A 128 -10.12 -15.29 -9.30
N CYS A 129 -9.12 -15.32 -8.42
CA CYS A 129 -7.72 -15.34 -8.84
C CYS A 129 -7.35 -16.63 -9.58
N VAL A 130 -7.88 -17.79 -9.18
CA VAL A 130 -7.68 -19.06 -9.90
C VAL A 130 -8.38 -19.02 -11.26
N GLN A 131 -9.55 -18.38 -11.37
CA GLN A 131 -10.25 -18.22 -12.64
C GLN A 131 -9.50 -17.26 -13.60
N GLU A 132 -8.96 -16.18 -13.06
CA GLU A 132 -8.22 -15.15 -13.81
C GLU A 132 -6.87 -15.67 -14.30
N TYR A 133 -6.06 -16.23 -13.40
CA TYR A 133 -4.66 -16.57 -13.70
C TYR A 133 -4.41 -18.06 -13.92
N GLY A 134 -5.33 -18.93 -13.53
CA GLY A 134 -5.11 -20.36 -13.43
C GLY A 134 -4.38 -20.78 -12.15
N LEU A 135 -4.64 -22.02 -11.71
CA LEU A 135 -4.06 -22.55 -10.47
C LEU A 135 -2.52 -22.72 -10.57
N ILE A 136 -2.02 -23.22 -11.69
CA ILE A 136 -0.58 -23.49 -11.85
C ILE A 136 0.23 -22.18 -11.80
N PRO A 137 -0.09 -21.13 -12.58
CA PRO A 137 0.65 -19.86 -12.50
C PRO A 137 0.65 -19.25 -11.09
N LEU A 138 -0.49 -19.29 -10.40
CA LEU A 138 -0.59 -18.84 -9.00
C LEU A 138 0.34 -19.61 -8.06
N LEU A 139 0.45 -20.93 -8.21
CA LEU A 139 1.35 -21.74 -7.39
C LEU A 139 2.83 -21.53 -7.75
N THR A 140 3.15 -21.20 -9.01
CA THR A 140 4.53 -21.10 -9.50
C THR A 140 5.13 -19.70 -9.48
N GLY A 141 4.35 -18.62 -9.24
CA GLY A 141 4.94 -17.27 -9.30
C GLY A 141 4.86 -16.61 -10.66
N THR A 142 4.14 -17.19 -11.60
CA THR A 142 4.16 -16.78 -13.01
C THR A 142 2.81 -16.27 -13.48
N GLU A 143 1.92 -15.91 -12.55
CA GLU A 143 0.64 -15.29 -12.84
C GLU A 143 0.84 -13.92 -13.49
N SER A 144 0.22 -13.78 -14.66
CA SER A 144 0.10 -12.53 -15.38
C SER A 144 -1.19 -12.59 -16.18
N SER A 145 -1.99 -11.53 -16.09
CA SER A 145 -3.09 -11.26 -17.01
C SER A 145 -3.19 -9.76 -17.16
N ASP A 146 -3.48 -9.33 -18.37
CA ASP A 146 -3.64 -7.92 -18.67
C ASP A 146 -4.85 -7.36 -17.93
N ASN A 147 -4.80 -6.06 -17.67
CA ASN A 147 -6.01 -5.32 -17.31
C ASN A 147 -7.03 -5.42 -18.45
N THR A 148 -8.29 -5.10 -18.15
CA THR A 148 -9.33 -5.11 -19.16
C THR A 148 -9.05 -4.06 -20.25
N ASN A 149 -9.63 -4.23 -21.43
CA ASN A 149 -9.38 -3.34 -22.60
C ASN A 149 -9.75 -1.85 -22.37
N ASN A 150 -10.50 -1.54 -21.31
CA ASN A 150 -10.86 -0.19 -20.88
C ASN A 150 -9.96 0.34 -19.74
N GLY A 151 -8.87 -0.36 -19.41
CA GLY A 151 -7.92 0.03 -18.36
C GLY A 151 -8.37 -0.27 -16.93
N GLU A 152 -9.44 -1.06 -16.75
CA GLU A 152 -9.86 -1.51 -15.42
C GLU A 152 -9.03 -2.71 -14.97
N LEU A 153 -8.91 -2.90 -13.65
CA LEU A 153 -8.15 -4.02 -13.10
C LEU A 153 -8.76 -5.36 -13.53
N ASN A 154 -7.89 -6.34 -13.75
CA ASN A 154 -8.35 -7.73 -13.92
C ASN A 154 -9.12 -8.23 -12.68
N GLN A 155 -9.86 -9.34 -12.81
CA GLN A 155 -10.85 -9.73 -11.79
C GLN A 155 -10.21 -10.05 -10.43
N CYS A 156 -8.99 -10.62 -10.43
CA CYS A 156 -8.26 -10.90 -9.20
C CYS A 156 -7.82 -9.61 -8.50
N LEU A 157 -7.18 -8.69 -9.24
CA LEU A 157 -6.71 -7.41 -8.71
C LEU A 157 -7.88 -6.53 -8.24
N GLN A 158 -8.99 -6.53 -8.97
CA GLN A 158 -10.20 -5.82 -8.56
C GLN A 158 -10.78 -6.39 -7.25
N CYS A 159 -10.80 -7.71 -7.10
CA CYS A 159 -11.24 -8.33 -5.84
C CYS A 159 -10.31 -7.96 -4.69
N ASP A 160 -8.99 -8.01 -4.90
CA ASP A 160 -7.99 -7.60 -3.90
C ASP A 160 -8.23 -6.16 -3.42
N GLU A 161 -8.36 -5.19 -4.35
CA GLU A 161 -8.61 -3.78 -4.03
C GLU A 161 -9.91 -3.54 -3.27
N MET A 162 -10.94 -4.37 -3.47
CA MET A 162 -12.22 -4.23 -2.78
C MET A 162 -12.26 -4.94 -1.43
N MET A 163 -11.63 -6.10 -1.32
CA MET A 163 -11.78 -6.99 -0.17
C MET A 163 -10.64 -6.85 0.85
N ALA A 164 -9.40 -6.69 0.37
CA ALA A 164 -8.21 -6.57 1.22
C ALA A 164 -7.65 -5.13 1.24
N GLY A 165 -7.75 -4.44 0.10
CA GLY A 165 -7.26 -3.08 -0.13
C GLY A 165 -7.64 -2.06 0.95
N PRO A 166 -8.90 -1.98 1.44
CA PRO A 166 -9.27 -1.00 2.44
C PRO A 166 -8.58 -1.20 3.78
N GLY A 167 -8.48 -2.46 4.24
CA GLY A 167 -7.79 -2.79 5.49
C GLY A 167 -6.29 -2.54 5.37
N PHE A 168 -5.70 -2.93 4.23
CA PHE A 168 -4.29 -2.69 3.96
C PHE A 168 -3.98 -1.19 3.89
N GLN A 169 -4.70 -0.41 3.09
CA GLN A 169 -4.48 1.03 2.98
C GLN A 169 -4.65 1.70 4.34
N TYR A 170 -5.72 1.40 5.08
CA TYR A 170 -5.97 1.94 6.41
C TYR A 170 -4.80 1.72 7.37
N ALA A 171 -4.26 0.50 7.43
CA ALA A 171 -3.15 0.16 8.33
C ALA A 171 -1.80 0.70 7.82
N ALA A 172 -1.50 0.50 6.54
CA ALA A 172 -0.22 0.82 5.93
C ALA A 172 0.07 2.32 5.95
N GLY A 173 -0.93 3.15 5.67
CA GLY A 173 -0.77 4.60 5.47
C GLY A 173 -0.05 4.94 4.17
N ARG A 174 1.04 4.24 3.85
CA ARG A 174 1.78 4.36 2.59
C ARG A 174 1.43 3.25 1.59
N THR A 175 1.31 3.64 0.34
CA THR A 175 1.36 2.78 -0.85
C THR A 175 2.24 3.46 -1.90
N ARG A 176 2.59 2.75 -3.00
CA ARG A 176 3.27 3.39 -4.14
C ARG A 176 2.49 4.59 -4.69
N ARG A 177 1.20 4.37 -4.94
CA ARG A 177 0.25 5.36 -5.49
C ARG A 177 0.20 6.66 -4.69
N ASN A 178 0.11 6.57 -3.37
CA ASN A 178 0.03 7.76 -2.53
C ASN A 178 1.39 8.39 -2.21
N SER A 179 2.49 7.77 -2.67
CA SER A 179 3.86 8.27 -2.58
C SER A 179 4.40 8.75 -3.94
N GLY A 180 3.59 8.80 -4.99
CA GLY A 180 4.07 9.16 -6.33
C GLY A 180 5.11 8.21 -6.91
N ILE A 181 5.16 6.98 -6.41
CA ILE A 181 6.01 5.93 -6.95
C ILE A 181 5.22 5.17 -8.01
N GLU A 182 5.78 5.08 -9.21
CA GLU A 182 5.20 4.31 -10.31
C GLU A 182 5.09 2.82 -9.92
N SER A 183 3.97 2.22 -10.29
CA SER A 183 3.65 0.81 -10.02
C SER A 183 3.69 0.04 -11.34
N GLU A 184 4.13 -1.21 -11.28
CA GLU A 184 4.21 -2.12 -12.42
C GLU A 184 2.82 -2.63 -12.85
N ILE A 185 1.79 -2.37 -12.02
CA ILE A 185 0.38 -2.46 -12.41
C ILE A 185 -0.04 -1.11 -12.99
N GLU A 186 -0.33 -1.09 -14.29
CA GLU A 186 -0.84 0.09 -15.00
C GLU A 186 -2.16 0.57 -14.39
N ARG A 187 -2.24 1.86 -14.10
CA ARG A 187 -3.45 2.53 -13.57
C ARG A 187 -3.54 3.95 -14.11
N PRO A 188 -4.74 4.55 -14.14
CA PRO A 188 -4.91 5.95 -14.53
C PRO A 188 -4.08 6.89 -13.66
N ASP A 189 -3.47 7.91 -14.28
CA ASP A 189 -2.60 8.90 -13.63
C ASP A 189 -3.29 9.61 -12.45
N GLU A 190 -4.62 9.79 -12.52
CA GLU A 190 -5.40 10.42 -11.46
C GLU A 190 -5.44 9.60 -10.16
N GLN A 191 -4.98 8.35 -10.19
CA GLN A 191 -4.85 7.50 -9.00
C GLN A 191 -3.46 7.56 -8.35
N VAL A 192 -2.51 8.29 -8.93
CA VAL A 192 -1.15 8.46 -8.41
C VAL A 192 -0.93 9.92 -8.03
N TYR A 193 -0.56 10.16 -6.77
CA TYR A 193 -0.28 11.51 -6.30
C TYR A 193 1.10 11.97 -6.73
N GLU A 194 1.27 13.27 -7.00
CA GLU A 194 2.60 13.83 -7.20
C GLU A 194 3.30 14.05 -5.84
N VAL A 195 4.39 13.31 -5.61
CA VAL A 195 5.25 13.44 -4.43
C VAL A 195 6.71 13.36 -4.86
N ARG A 196 7.53 14.28 -4.37
CA ARG A 196 8.99 14.26 -4.60
C ARG A 196 9.71 13.90 -3.31
N HIS A 197 10.67 12.99 -3.44
CA HIS A 197 11.46 12.45 -2.34
C HIS A 197 12.91 12.93 -2.39
N ASP A 198 13.13 14.25 -2.52
CA ASP A 198 14.48 14.85 -2.65
C ASP A 198 15.38 14.68 -1.41
N TYR A 199 14.84 14.07 -0.35
CA TYR A 199 15.50 13.80 0.93
C TYR A 199 15.88 12.33 1.12
N PHE A 200 15.54 11.47 0.15
CA PHE A 200 15.76 10.04 0.17
C PHE A 200 16.76 9.64 -0.92
#